data_AF-A0A0R1ZDS7-F1
#
_entry.id   AF-A0A0R1ZDS7-F1
#
_cell.length_a   1.000
_cell.length_b   1.000
_cell.length_c   1.000
_cell.angle_alpha   90.00
_cell.angle_beta   90.00
_cell.angle_gamma   90.00
#
_symmetry.space_group_name_H-M   'P 1'
#
loop_
_entity.id
_entity.type
_entity.pdbx_description
1 polymer ?
#
loop_
_entity_poly.entity_id
_entity_poly.type
_entity_poly.pdbx_seq_one_letter_code
_entity_poly.pdbx_strand_id
1 'polypeptide(L)' 'MMLLMRIFGVVLFLIGLWQFYVTWKYHHFLTTKGTDNAFSPLALYYGLALGIVIFLLGLGLMILPQWMYGLIQ' A
#
# COMPACT_ATOMS: atom_id res chain seq x y z
N MET A 1 -8.64 20.26 9.34
CA MET A 1 -9.06 19.10 8.53
C MET A 1 -8.10 18.80 7.37
N MET A 2 -7.71 19.78 6.55
CA MET A 2 -6.77 19.57 5.42
C MET A 2 -5.36 19.06 5.80
N LEU A 3 -4.77 19.58 6.88
CA LEU A 3 -3.46 19.11 7.36
C LEU A 3 -3.51 17.61 7.74
N LEU A 4 -4.62 17.20 8.39
CA LEU A 4 -4.85 15.82 8.81
C LEU A 4 -4.92 14.88 7.60
N MET A 5 -5.63 15.27 6.53
CA MET A 5 -5.74 14.47 5.30
C MET A 5 -4.39 14.28 4.60
N ARG A 6 -3.54 15.32 4.58
CA ARG A 6 -2.17 15.20 4.04
C ARG A 6 -1.28 14.29 4.88
N ILE A 7 -1.35 14.41 6.21
CA ILE A 7 -0.62 13.51 7.12
C ILE A 7 -1.08 12.06 6.89
N PHE A 8 -2.39 11.84 6.77
CA PHE A 8 -2.96 10.53 6.48
C PHE A 8 -2.50 9.99 5.11
N GLY A 9 -2.47 10.86 4.08
CA GLY A 9 -1.94 10.52 2.76
C GLY A 9 -0.47 10.09 2.80
N VAL A 10 0.37 10.81 3.54
CA VAL A 10 1.79 10.45 3.73
C VAL A 10 1.93 9.11 4.45
N VAL A 11 1.15 8.86 5.51
CA VAL A 11 1.17 7.58 6.23
C VAL A 11 0.76 6.43 5.32
N LEU A 12 -0.32 6.57 4.56
CA LEU A 12 -0.78 5.55 3.60
C LEU A 12 0.26 5.32 2.49
N PHE A 13 0.88 6.37 1.99
CA PHE A 13 1.95 6.27 1.00
C PHE A 13 3.14 5.45 1.53
N LEU A 14 3.57 5.72 2.77
CA LEU A 14 4.66 4.98 3.43
C LEU A 14 4.27 3.52 3.71
N ILE A 15 3.03 3.25 4.11
CA ILE A 15 2.52 1.88 4.30
C ILE A 15 2.50 1.12 2.96
N GLY A 16 2.08 1.77 1.88
CA GLY A 16 2.11 1.22 0.53
C GLY A 16 3.54 0.84 0.10
N LEU A 17 4.50 1.74 0.28
CA LEU A 17 5.92 1.48 0.04
C LEU A 17 6.47 0.32 0.88
N TRP A 18 6.09 0.26 2.16
CA TRP A 18 6.48 -0.83 3.06
C TRP A 18 5.95 -2.18 2.55
N GLN A 19 4.72 -2.24 2.05
CA GLN A 19 4.15 -3.47 1.47
C GLN A 19 4.95 -3.97 0.26
N PHE A 20 5.48 -3.08 -0.59
CA PHE A 20 6.39 -3.48 -1.66
C PHE A 20 7.67 -4.12 -1.12
N TYR A 21 8.27 -3.54 -0.08
CA TYR A 21 9.47 -4.11 0.55
C TYR A 21 9.20 -5.50 1.15
N VAL A 22 8.10 -5.66 1.90
CA VAL A 22 7.71 -6.96 2.48
C VAL A 22 7.44 -7.98 1.38
N THR A 23 6.74 -7.58 0.32
CA THR A 23 6.45 -8.46 -0.81
C THR A 23 7.73 -8.93 -1.49
N TRP A 24 8.67 -8.01 -1.75
CA TRP A 24 9.97 -8.37 -2.32
C TRP A 24 10.75 -9.35 -1.45
N LYS A 25 10.81 -9.08 -0.15
CA LYS A 25 11.48 -9.94 0.82
C LYS A 25 10.84 -11.33 0.89
N TYR A 26 9.51 -11.40 0.90
CA TYR A 26 8.77 -12.66 0.96
C TYR A 26 8.89 -13.43 -0.36
N HIS A 27 8.86 -12.76 -1.51
CA HIS A 27 9.13 -13.37 -2.81
C HIS A 27 10.50 -14.04 -2.84
N HIS A 28 11.55 -13.32 -2.42
CA HIS A 28 12.91 -13.86 -2.36
C HIS A 28 13.03 -15.02 -1.37
N PHE A 29 12.27 -15.00 -0.27
CA PHE A 29 12.22 -16.12 0.66
C PHE A 29 11.60 -17.37 0.02
N LEU A 30 10.48 -17.21 -0.67
CA LEU A 30 9.79 -18.30 -1.36
C LEU A 30 10.64 -18.92 -2.48
N THR A 31 11.38 -18.10 -3.24
CA THR A 31 12.26 -18.61 -4.31
C THR A 31 13.51 -19.31 -3.79
N THR A 32 14.01 -18.96 -2.60
CA THR A 32 15.24 -19.54 -2.05
C THR A 32 15.01 -20.72 -1.12
N LYS A 33 13.97 -20.70 -0.30
CA LYS A 33 13.69 -21.75 0.69
C LYS A 33 12.52 -22.65 0.32
N GLY A 34 11.71 -22.26 -0.65
CA GLY A 34 10.45 -22.92 -0.94
C GLY A 34 9.43 -22.70 0.18
N THR A 35 8.20 -23.13 -0.07
CA THR A 35 7.14 -23.18 0.94
C THR A 35 6.27 -24.38 0.67
N ASP A 36 5.92 -25.10 1.74
CA ASP A 36 4.96 -26.20 1.67
C ASP A 36 3.52 -25.70 1.68
N ASN A 37 3.31 -24.38 1.84
CA ASN A 37 2.00 -23.77 1.92
C ASN A 37 1.55 -23.22 0.56
N ALA A 38 0.55 -23.87 -0.05
CA ALA A 38 -0.03 -23.45 -1.33
C ALA A 38 -0.65 -22.03 -1.29
N PHE A 39 -1.00 -21.52 -0.10
CA PHE A 39 -1.56 -20.17 0.06
C PHE A 39 -0.51 -19.06 0.14
N SER A 40 0.76 -19.38 0.33
CA SER A 40 1.84 -18.38 0.42
C SER A 40 2.01 -17.52 -0.84
N PRO A 41 1.99 -18.05 -2.08
CA PRO A 41 1.99 -17.22 -3.28
C PRO A 41 0.72 -16.38 -3.39
N LEU A 42 -0.44 -16.92 -3.00
CA LEU A 42 -1.71 -16.19 -3.02
C LEU A 42 -1.66 -14.98 -2.07
N ALA A 43 -1.18 -15.17 -0.84
CA ALA A 43 -1.00 -14.10 0.14
C ALA A 43 -0.04 -13.01 -0.36
N LEU A 44 0.98 -13.37 -1.13
CA LEU A 44 1.91 -12.44 -1.75
C LEU A 44 1.22 -11.57 -2.82
N TYR A 45 0.43 -12.17 -3.71
CA TYR A 45 -0.31 -11.42 -4.74
C TYR A 45 -1.39 -10.51 -4.14
N TYR A 46 -2.17 -11.00 -3.16
CA TYR A 46 -3.18 -10.16 -2.49
C TYR A 46 -2.53 -9.06 -1.63
N GLY A 47 -1.42 -9.35 -0.95
CA GLY A 47 -0.64 -8.36 -0.21
C GLY A 47 -0.13 -7.24 -1.11
N LEU A 48 0.38 -7.61 -2.29
CA LEU A 48 0.83 -6.64 -3.30
C LEU A 48 -0.34 -5.80 -3.85
N ALA A 49 -1.47 -6.42 -4.18
CA ALA A 49 -2.65 -5.72 -4.67
C ALA A 49 -3.18 -4.71 -3.64
N LEU A 50 -3.28 -5.10 -2.38
CA LEU A 50 -3.66 -4.20 -1.28
C LEU A 50 -2.62 -3.08 -1.08
N GLY A 51 -1.34 -3.40 -1.15
CA GLY A 51 -0.25 -2.42 -1.08
C GLY A 51 -0.35 -1.36 -2.17
N ILE A 52 -0.63 -1.76 -3.41
CA ILE A 52 -0.86 -0.84 -4.55
C ILE A 52 -2.06 0.06 -4.29
N VAL A 53 -3.18 -0.50 -3.84
CA VAL A 53 -4.40 0.28 -3.55
C VAL A 53 -4.12 1.32 -2.45
N ILE A 54 -3.47 0.91 -1.37
CA ILE A 54 -3.10 1.80 -0.26
C ILE A 54 -2.11 2.89 -0.72
N PHE A 55 -1.14 2.54 -1.56
CA PHE A 55 -0.18 3.47 -2.13
C PHE A 55 -0.86 4.53 -3.02
N LEU A 56 -1.77 4.11 -3.90
CA LEU A 56 -2.53 4.99 -4.77
C LEU A 56 -3.49 5.89 -3.99
N LEU A 57 -4.13 5.37 -2.93
CA LEU A 57 -4.95 6.16 -2.02
C LEU A 57 -4.11 7.23 -1.29
N GLY A 58 -2.91 6.86 -0.83
CA GLY A 58 -1.97 7.81 -0.23
C GLY A 58 -1.58 8.94 -1.19
N LEU A 59 -1.20 8.60 -2.43
CA LEU A 59 -0.91 9.57 -3.49
C LEU A 59 -2.11 10.46 -3.81
N GLY A 60 -3.30 9.86 -3.93
CA GLY A 60 -4.54 10.59 -4.18
C GLY A 60 -4.80 11.64 -3.10
N LEU A 61 -4.69 11.27 -1.83
CA LEU A 61 -4.86 12.19 -0.70
C LEU A 61 -3.75 13.26 -0.57
N MET A 62 -2.62 13.09 -1.26
CA MET A 62 -1.55 14.10 -1.30
C MET A 62 -1.71 15.06 -2.49
N ILE A 63 -2.17 14.56 -3.64
CA ILE A 63 -2.28 15.29 -4.91
C ILE A 63 -3.66 15.94 -5.11
N LEU A 64 -4.70 15.45 -4.43
CA LEU A 64 -6.07 15.92 -4.64
C LEU A 64 -6.15 17.45 -4.55
N PRO A 65 -6.75 18.12 -5.54
CA PRO A 65 -6.86 19.56 -5.55
C PRO A 65 -7.83 20.04 -4.46
N GLN A 66 -7.60 21.25 -3.98
CA GLN A 66 -8.13 21.76 -2.71
C GLN A 66 -9.66 21.79 -2.64
N TRP A 67 -10.31 21.97 -3.80
CA TRP A 67 -11.77 22.02 -3.95
C TRP A 67 -12.45 20.65 -3.80
N MET A 68 -11.72 19.55 -3.98
CA MET A 68 -12.27 18.19 -3.84
C MET A 68 -12.40 17.75 -2.39
N TYR A 69 -11.62 18.33 -1.45
CA TYR A 69 -11.77 18.02 -0.01
C TYR A 69 -13.08 18.56 0.57
N GLY A 70 -13.67 19.60 -0.04
CA GLY A 70 -14.97 20.14 0.36
C GLY A 70 -16.16 19.27 -0.08
N LEU A 71 -15.96 18.33 -1.01
CA LEU A 71 -16.98 17.37 -1.46
C LEU A 71 -16.99 16.07 -0.64
N ILE A 72 -15.98 15.86 0.21
CA ILE A 72 -15.80 14.64 1.03
C ILE A 72 -16.22 14.91 2.50
N GLN A 73 -16.67 16.13 2.82
CA GLN A 73 -17.28 16.48 4.12
C GLN A 73 -18.76 16.10 4.14
#